data_AF-A0A1Y3AIE5-F1
#
_entry.id   AF-A0A1Y3AIE5-F1
#
_cell.length_a   1.000
_cell.length_b   1.000
_cell.length_c   1.000
_cell.angle_alpha   90.00
_cell.angle_beta   90.00
_cell.angle_gamma   90.00
#
_symmetry.space_group_name_H-M   'P 1'
#
loop_
_entity.id
_entity.type
_entity.pdbx_description
1 polymer ?
#
loop_
_entity_poly.entity_id
_entity_poly.type
_entity_poly.pdbx_seq_one_letter_code
_entity_poly.pdbx_strand_id
1 'polypeptide(L)'
;MAAERILREAHPTEQAVGIDHYVSDADGIGGRLRESPEDFRVRELEAFDAEPPDADRGSYPELVVRATLRDWDTNDFARRLSDALGVSRERVSWAGTKDKRAVTTQLFTVRGVDGDELPEVRGAEVEALGRAGRSLSFGDLAD
;
A
#
# COMPACT_ATOMS: atom_id res chain seq x y z
N MET A 1 7.48 34.21 29.36
CA MET A 1 8.64 33.31 29.44
C MET A 1 8.14 31.92 29.09
N ALA A 2 8.34 31.45 27.86
CA ALA A 2 8.01 30.07 27.53
C ALA A 2 8.94 29.17 28.36
N ALA A 3 8.39 28.17 29.06
CA ALA A 3 9.19 27.20 29.76
C ALA A 3 10.13 26.53 28.75
N GLU A 4 11.43 26.54 29.04
CA GLU A 4 12.42 25.80 28.28
C GLU A 4 12.04 24.33 28.37
N ARG A 5 11.51 23.78 27.26
CA ARG A 5 11.05 22.39 27.22
C ARG A 5 12.29 21.51 27.23
N ILE A 6 12.64 20.99 28.39
CA ILE A 6 13.68 19.96 28.52
C ILE A 6 13.17 18.73 27.77
N LEU A 7 13.79 18.43 26.63
CA LEU A 7 13.47 17.25 25.83
C LEU A 7 14.16 16.04 26.46
N ARG A 8 13.46 14.91 26.46
CA ARG A 8 14.03 13.65 26.93
C ARG A 8 15.02 13.13 25.90
N GLU A 9 16.20 12.71 26.34
CA GLU A 9 17.19 12.05 25.48
C GLU A 9 16.64 10.71 24.94
N ALA A 10 16.93 10.44 23.67
CA ALA A 10 16.50 9.22 23.01
C ALA A 10 17.33 8.00 23.46
N HIS A 11 16.90 6.80 23.07
CA HIS A 11 17.66 5.58 23.36
C HIS A 11 19.04 5.60 22.67
N PRO A 12 20.13 5.05 23.25
CA PRO A 12 21.48 5.13 22.66
C PRO A 12 21.59 4.63 21.21
N THR A 13 20.78 3.64 20.83
CA THR A 13 20.72 3.13 19.44
C THR A 13 20.13 4.17 18.46
N GLU A 14 19.18 4.98 18.91
CA GLU A 14 18.56 6.03 18.11
C GLU A 14 19.50 7.25 18.00
N GLN A 15 20.20 7.59 19.08
CA GLN A 15 21.24 8.63 19.07
C GLN A 15 22.37 8.27 18.10
N ALA A 16 22.76 6.98 18.03
CA ALA A 16 23.78 6.52 17.09
C ALA A 16 23.42 6.75 15.61
N VAL A 17 22.14 6.98 15.29
CA VAL A 17 21.66 7.33 13.94
C VAL A 17 21.18 8.79 13.84
N GLY A 18 21.46 9.62 14.84
CA GLY A 18 21.17 11.06 14.85
C GLY A 18 19.77 11.45 15.34
N ILE A 19 19.05 10.55 16.00
CA ILE A 19 17.80 10.87 16.70
C ILE A 19 18.16 11.12 18.17
N ASP A 20 18.35 12.39 18.53
CA ASP A 20 18.91 12.75 19.84
C ASP A 20 17.87 12.82 20.96
N HIS A 21 16.64 13.21 20.64
CA HIS A 21 15.61 13.53 21.64
C HIS A 21 14.20 13.12 21.22
N TYR A 22 13.35 12.84 22.20
CA TYR A 22 11.91 12.69 22.03
C TYR A 22 11.16 14.02 22.23
N VAL A 23 10.04 14.20 21.52
CA VAL A 23 9.19 15.39 21.66
C VAL A 23 8.46 15.45 23.00
N SER A 24 8.13 14.28 23.58
CA SER A 24 7.46 14.15 24.88
C SER A 24 8.45 13.74 25.97
N ASP A 25 8.19 14.22 27.18
CA ASP A 25 8.89 13.89 28.42
C ASP A 25 8.27 12.70 29.18
N ALA A 26 7.12 12.19 28.73
CA ALA A 26 6.42 11.08 29.37
C ALA A 26 7.23 9.76 29.30
N ASP A 27 6.94 8.87 30.24
CA ASP A 27 7.48 7.52 30.21
C ASP A 27 6.87 6.67 29.09
N GLY A 28 7.72 5.90 28.43
CA GLY A 28 7.30 4.96 27.41
C GLY A 28 6.41 3.87 28.01
N ILE A 29 5.36 3.50 27.29
CA ILE A 29 4.40 2.48 27.72
C ILE A 29 4.91 1.03 27.58
N GLY A 30 6.07 0.84 26.94
CA GLY A 30 6.60 -0.47 26.59
C GLY A 30 5.74 -1.21 25.54
N GLY A 31 5.68 -2.53 25.63
CA GLY A 31 4.88 -3.39 24.73
C GLY A 31 5.65 -3.98 23.54
N ARG A 32 4.94 -4.79 22.75
CA ARG A 32 5.44 -5.37 21.50
C ARG A 32 4.54 -4.91 20.36
N LEU A 33 5.13 -4.50 19.25
CA LEU A 33 4.41 -4.11 18.04
C LEU A 33 4.49 -5.23 17.01
N ARG A 34 3.47 -5.31 16.15
CA ARG A 34 3.42 -6.22 14.98
C ARG A 34 3.60 -7.69 15.39
N GLU A 35 2.93 -8.18 16.43
CA GLU A 35 3.01 -9.61 16.82
C GLU A 35 2.38 -10.50 15.73
N SER A 36 1.24 -10.05 15.21
CA SER A 36 0.52 -10.59 14.05
C SER A 36 0.37 -9.52 12.96
N PRO A 37 0.20 -9.89 11.66
CA PRO A 37 -0.04 -8.92 10.60
C PRO A 37 -1.26 -8.02 10.87
N GLU A 38 -2.24 -8.52 11.60
CA GLU A 38 -3.46 -7.82 11.98
C GLU A 38 -3.21 -6.69 13.00
N ASP A 39 -2.08 -6.68 13.70
CA ASP A 39 -1.73 -5.61 14.65
C ASP A 39 -1.27 -4.33 13.94
N PHE A 40 -1.01 -4.39 12.63
CA PHE A 40 -0.59 -3.26 11.84
C PHE A 40 -1.39 -3.21 10.53
N ARG A 41 -2.25 -2.19 10.41
CA ARG A 41 -3.11 -2.00 9.24
C ARG A 41 -2.76 -0.70 8.54
N VAL A 42 -2.60 -0.76 7.23
CA VAL A 42 -2.35 0.41 6.39
C VAL A 42 -3.41 0.45 5.31
N ARG A 43 -4.11 1.57 5.19
CA ARG A 43 -5.02 1.83 4.07
C ARG A 43 -4.48 3.04 3.32
N GLU A 44 -4.23 2.86 2.03
CA GLU A 44 -3.85 3.95 1.16
C GLU A 44 -4.99 4.98 1.06
N LEU A 45 -4.62 6.25 1.11
CA LEU A 45 -5.50 7.34 0.74
C LEU A 45 -5.43 7.48 -0.78
N GLU A 46 -6.47 6.99 -1.43
CA GLU A 46 -6.57 6.86 -2.88
C GLU A 46 -6.67 8.25 -3.53
N ALA A 47 -5.69 8.63 -4.35
CA ALA A 47 -5.66 9.89 -5.11
C ALA A 47 -5.66 9.60 -6.62
N PHE A 48 -6.50 8.66 -7.04
CA PHE A 48 -6.55 8.18 -8.42
C PHE A 48 -7.99 7.91 -8.84
N ASP A 49 -8.43 8.60 -9.89
CA ASP A 49 -9.79 8.47 -10.41
C ASP A 49 -9.93 7.29 -11.37
N ALA A 50 -11.05 6.60 -11.28
CA ALA A 50 -11.43 5.52 -12.18
C ALA A 50 -12.79 5.83 -12.82
N GLU A 51 -12.89 5.60 -14.12
CA GLU A 51 -14.16 5.55 -14.85
C GLU A 51 -14.92 4.26 -14.51
N PRO A 52 -16.23 4.20 -14.77
CA PRO A 52 -17.02 2.99 -14.60
C PRO A 52 -16.40 1.73 -15.24
N PRO A 53 -16.61 0.53 -14.68
CA PRO A 53 -16.05 -0.72 -15.22
C PRO A 53 -16.41 -1.03 -16.68
N ASP A 54 -17.55 -0.51 -17.16
CA ASP A 54 -18.07 -0.66 -18.52
C ASP A 54 -17.60 0.43 -19.50
N ALA A 55 -16.71 1.35 -19.06
CA ALA A 55 -16.10 2.35 -19.92
C ALA A 55 -15.31 1.72 -21.09
N ASP A 56 -15.19 2.45 -22.20
CA ASP A 56 -14.54 1.97 -23.42
C ASP A 56 -13.08 1.57 -23.17
N ARG A 57 -12.73 0.34 -23.51
CA ARG A 57 -11.38 -0.20 -23.28
C ARG A 57 -10.30 0.44 -24.15
N GLY A 58 -10.68 1.01 -25.29
CA GLY A 58 -9.75 1.73 -26.15
C GLY A 58 -9.26 3.02 -25.48
N SER A 59 -10.18 3.77 -24.88
CA SER A 59 -9.88 4.98 -24.12
C SER A 59 -9.35 4.70 -22.71
N TYR A 60 -9.79 3.61 -22.08
CA TYR A 60 -9.46 3.26 -20.69
C TYR A 60 -8.94 1.82 -20.58
N PRO A 61 -7.70 1.55 -21.05
CA PRO A 61 -7.16 0.19 -21.16
C PRO A 61 -6.72 -0.44 -19.84
N GLU A 62 -6.65 0.33 -18.75
CA GLU A 62 -6.17 -0.10 -17.45
C GLU A 62 -7.35 -0.46 -16.54
N LEU A 63 -7.42 -1.70 -16.07
CA LEU A 63 -8.34 -2.08 -15.01
C LEU A 63 -7.79 -1.57 -13.67
N VAL A 64 -8.58 -0.77 -12.95
CA VAL A 64 -8.24 -0.33 -11.59
C VAL A 64 -8.77 -1.34 -10.60
N VAL A 65 -7.89 -1.86 -9.75
CA VAL A 65 -8.24 -2.84 -8.72
C VAL A 65 -7.80 -2.36 -7.34
N ARG A 66 -8.65 -2.56 -6.35
CA ARG A 66 -8.29 -2.46 -4.93
C ARG A 66 -7.90 -3.84 -4.45
N ALA A 67 -6.74 -3.93 -3.80
CA ALA A 67 -6.32 -5.17 -3.17
C ALA A 67 -6.09 -4.96 -1.68
N THR A 68 -6.68 -5.82 -0.85
CA THR A 68 -6.37 -5.97 0.57
C THR A 68 -5.49 -7.19 0.75
N LEU A 69 -4.26 -6.99 1.18
CA LEU A 69 -3.22 -8.00 1.25
C LEU A 69 -2.85 -8.29 2.71
N ARG A 70 -2.70 -9.58 3.06
CA ARG A 70 -2.22 -10.02 4.37
C ARG A 70 -0.88 -10.73 4.25
N ASP A 71 0.14 -10.17 4.88
CA ASP A 71 1.52 -10.70 4.89
C ASP A 71 2.18 -10.85 3.50
N TRP A 72 1.79 -10.00 2.56
CA TRP A 72 2.31 -9.98 1.20
C TRP A 72 3.31 -8.85 0.99
N ASP A 73 4.39 -9.15 0.27
CA ASP A 73 5.16 -8.12 -0.40
C ASP A 73 4.41 -7.66 -1.66
N THR A 74 4.38 -6.34 -1.90
CA THR A 74 3.67 -5.75 -3.05
C THR A 74 4.16 -6.30 -4.39
N ASN A 75 5.47 -6.54 -4.55
CA ASN A 75 6.03 -7.07 -5.80
C ASN A 75 5.68 -8.54 -5.99
N ASP A 76 5.73 -9.33 -4.92
CA ASP A 76 5.37 -10.75 -4.96
C ASP A 76 3.89 -10.94 -5.28
N PHE A 77 3.01 -10.12 -4.69
CA PHE A 77 1.59 -10.12 -5.03
C PHE A 77 1.36 -9.78 -6.50
N ALA A 78 2.00 -8.72 -7.00
CA ALA A 78 1.83 -8.29 -8.38
C ALA A 78 2.37 -9.32 -9.40
N ARG A 79 3.43 -10.09 -9.06
CA ARG A 79 3.85 -11.26 -9.86
C ARG A 79 2.81 -12.37 -9.82
N ARG A 80 2.33 -12.73 -8.63
CA ARG A 80 1.29 -13.76 -8.46
C ARG A 80 0.02 -13.44 -9.25
N LEU A 81 -0.36 -12.16 -9.26
CA LEU A 81 -1.51 -11.63 -10.00
C LEU A 81 -1.27 -11.70 -11.51
N SER A 82 -0.12 -11.22 -12.01
CA SER A 82 0.19 -11.28 -13.44
C SER A 82 0.26 -12.71 -13.97
N ASP A 83 0.84 -13.63 -13.20
CA ASP A 83 0.97 -15.04 -13.56
C ASP A 83 -0.40 -15.72 -13.63
N ALA A 84 -1.31 -15.42 -12.68
CA ALA A 84 -2.68 -15.94 -12.69
C ALA A 84 -3.49 -15.44 -13.89
N LEU A 85 -3.29 -14.19 -14.28
CA LEU A 85 -3.99 -13.55 -15.40
C LEU A 85 -3.35 -13.86 -16.77
N GLY A 86 -2.18 -14.51 -16.80
CA GLY A 86 -1.47 -14.80 -18.04
C GLY A 86 -0.93 -13.56 -18.76
N VAL A 87 -0.66 -12.48 -18.02
CA VAL A 87 -0.16 -11.21 -18.56
C VAL A 87 1.27 -10.93 -18.12
N SER A 88 1.99 -10.07 -18.87
CA SER A 88 3.32 -9.63 -18.46
C SER A 88 3.24 -8.86 -17.13
N ARG A 89 4.22 -9.08 -16.25
CA ARG A 89 4.40 -8.34 -14.98
C ARG A 89 4.42 -6.82 -15.16
N GLU A 90 4.93 -6.34 -16.30
CA GLU A 90 5.00 -4.92 -16.67
C GLU A 90 3.62 -4.28 -16.86
N ARG A 91 2.56 -5.09 -16.98
CA ARG A 91 1.18 -4.61 -17.09
C ARG A 91 0.52 -4.40 -15.73
N VAL A 92 1.20 -4.70 -14.62
CA VAL A 92 0.69 -4.50 -13.26
C VAL A 92 1.47 -3.37 -12.58
N SER A 93 0.80 -2.26 -12.28
CA SER A 93 1.39 -1.08 -11.63
C SER A 93 0.72 -0.74 -10.30
N TRP A 94 1.39 0.02 -9.45
CA TRP A 94 0.94 0.47 -8.13
C TRP A 94 1.64 1.77 -7.74
N ALA A 95 1.10 2.51 -6.77
CA ALA A 95 1.60 3.84 -6.38
C ALA A 95 2.71 3.84 -5.33
N GLY A 96 2.80 2.79 -4.51
CA GLY A 96 3.87 2.65 -3.51
C GLY A 96 3.83 1.32 -2.78
N THR A 97 4.95 0.92 -2.20
CA THR A 97 5.04 -0.28 -1.37
C THR A 97 4.57 0.02 0.05
N LYS A 98 3.86 -0.93 0.66
CA LYS A 98 3.51 -0.88 2.09
C LYS A 98 4.28 -1.97 2.85
N ASP A 99 4.30 -1.90 4.17
CA ASP A 99 4.94 -2.91 5.01
C ASP A 99 4.39 -4.31 4.71
N LYS A 100 5.27 -5.28 4.45
CA LYS A 100 4.87 -6.68 4.23
C LYS A 100 4.14 -7.26 5.44
N ARG A 101 4.69 -7.09 6.64
CA ARG A 101 4.17 -7.68 7.88
C ARG A 101 3.01 -6.86 8.42
N ALA A 102 1.92 -6.82 7.67
CA ALA A 102 0.75 -6.00 7.90
C ALA A 102 -0.47 -6.56 7.15
N VAL A 103 -1.63 -5.96 7.41
CA VAL A 103 -2.77 -5.98 6.49
C VAL A 103 -2.79 -4.64 5.75
N THR A 104 -2.60 -4.65 4.44
CA THR A 104 -2.48 -3.45 3.62
C THR A 104 -3.60 -3.37 2.60
N THR A 105 -4.19 -2.20 2.38
CA THR A 105 -5.17 -1.95 1.31
C THR A 105 -4.63 -0.85 0.41
N GLN A 106 -4.49 -1.14 -0.88
CA GLN A 106 -3.88 -0.24 -1.86
C GLN A 106 -4.43 -0.49 -3.27
N LEU A 107 -4.18 0.45 -4.19
CA LEU A 107 -4.59 0.31 -5.58
C LEU A 107 -3.50 -0.34 -6.44
N PHE A 108 -3.96 -1.07 -7.45
CA PHE A 108 -3.18 -1.52 -8.59
C PHE A 108 -3.91 -1.20 -9.89
N THR A 109 -3.17 -1.06 -10.99
CA THR A 109 -3.72 -1.08 -12.34
C THR A 109 -3.21 -2.29 -13.10
N VAL A 110 -4.08 -2.95 -13.85
CA VAL A 110 -3.73 -4.09 -14.71
C VAL A 110 -4.20 -3.83 -16.14
N ARG A 111 -3.26 -3.81 -17.08
CA ARG A 111 -3.58 -3.54 -18.49
C ARG A 111 -4.06 -4.78 -19.24
N GLY A 112 -5.16 -4.64 -19.98
CA GLY A 112 -5.62 -5.65 -20.94
C GLY A 112 -6.21 -6.90 -20.30
N VAL A 113 -6.90 -6.73 -19.17
CA VAL A 113 -7.69 -7.75 -18.47
C VAL A 113 -9.06 -7.20 -18.13
N ASP A 114 -10.00 -8.09 -17.86
CA ASP A 114 -11.34 -7.75 -17.42
C ASP A 114 -11.57 -8.03 -15.93
N GLY A 115 -12.51 -7.29 -15.34
CA GLY A 115 -12.79 -7.37 -13.91
C GLY A 115 -13.35 -8.72 -13.47
N ASP A 116 -14.00 -9.46 -14.37
CA ASP A 116 -14.50 -10.81 -14.17
C ASP A 116 -13.42 -11.90 -14.29
N GLU A 117 -12.21 -11.54 -14.76
CA GLU A 117 -11.06 -12.45 -14.85
C GLU A 117 -10.20 -12.44 -13.58
N LEU A 118 -10.55 -11.62 -12.58
CA LEU A 118 -9.75 -11.48 -11.37
C LEU A 118 -9.65 -12.81 -10.59
N PRO A 119 -8.43 -13.28 -10.30
CA PRO A 119 -8.22 -14.57 -9.67
C PRO A 119 -8.42 -14.49 -8.16
N GLU A 120 -8.85 -15.61 -7.57
CA GLU A 120 -8.70 -15.80 -6.13
C GLU A 120 -7.22 -15.99 -5.77
N VAL A 121 -6.73 -15.19 -4.83
CA VAL A 121 -5.36 -15.27 -4.31
C VAL A 121 -5.42 -15.43 -2.80
N ARG A 122 -4.86 -16.53 -2.28
CA ARG A 122 -4.84 -16.79 -0.83
C ARG A 122 -4.15 -15.63 -0.08
N GLY A 123 -4.83 -15.11 0.94
CA GLY A 123 -4.32 -13.99 1.74
C GLY A 123 -4.44 -12.63 1.04
N ALA A 124 -5.21 -12.55 -0.05
CA ALA A 124 -5.56 -11.30 -0.70
C ALA A 124 -7.05 -11.27 -1.05
N GLU A 125 -7.66 -10.10 -0.89
CA GLU A 125 -8.99 -9.77 -1.41
C GLU A 125 -8.77 -8.76 -2.54
N VAL A 126 -9.35 -9.02 -3.72
CA VAL A 126 -9.15 -8.19 -4.91
C VAL A 126 -10.51 -7.78 -5.48
N GLU A 127 -10.70 -6.48 -5.66
CA GLU A 127 -11.95 -5.88 -6.11
C GLU A 127 -11.67 -5.01 -7.34
N ALA A 128 -12.42 -5.20 -8.43
CA ALA A 128 -12.40 -4.30 -9.57
C ALA A 128 -13.19 -3.02 -9.25
N LEU A 129 -12.57 -1.85 -9.41
CA LEU A 129 -13.21 -0.56 -9.14
C LEU A 129 -13.72 0.13 -10.40
N GLY A 130 -13.03 -0.07 -11.52
CA GLY A 130 -13.28 0.71 -12.72
C GLY A 130 -12.13 0.63 -13.71
N ARG A 131 -12.06 1.60 -14.62
CA ARG A 131 -11.01 1.68 -15.63
C ARG A 131 -10.33 3.04 -15.66
N ALA A 132 -9.10 3.08 -16.16
CA ALA A 132 -8.33 4.30 -16.31
C ALA A 132 -7.61 4.37 -17.66
N GLY A 133 -7.37 5.60 -18.12
CA GLY A 133 -6.63 5.88 -19.35
C GLY A 133 -5.11 5.71 -19.21
N ARG A 134 -4.62 5.60 -17.98
CA ARG A 134 -3.20 5.44 -17.64
C ARG A 134 -3.02 4.49 -16.47
N SER A 135 -1.85 3.90 -16.37
CA SER A 135 -1.48 3.09 -15.21
C SER A 135 -1.20 3.97 -13.99
N LEU A 136 -1.24 3.35 -12.81
CA LEU A 136 -0.70 3.96 -11.59
C LEU A 136 0.81 4.18 -11.73
N SER A 137 1.27 5.26 -11.14
CA SER A 137 2.67 5.66 -11.06
C SER A 137 3.05 5.95 -9.61
N PHE A 138 4.34 5.89 -9.30
CA PHE A 138 4.82 6.21 -7.95
C PHE A 138 4.42 7.64 -7.56
N GLY A 139 3.77 7.78 -6.40
CA GLY A 139 3.25 9.07 -5.93
C GLY A 139 1.76 9.31 -6.24
N ASP A 140 1.06 8.40 -6.92
CA ASP A 140 -0.42 8.44 -7.06
C ASP A 140 -1.13 8.03 -5.75
N LEU A 141 -0.80 8.70 -4.64
CA LEU A 141 -1.39 8.56 -3.32
C LEU A 141 -1.53 9.96 -2.70
N ALA A 142 -2.56 10.18 -1.87
CA ALA A 142 -2.72 11.47 -1.20
C ALA A 142 -1.67 11.64 -0.09
N ASP A 143 -1.10 12.85 0.01
CA ASP A 143 -0.21 13.31 1.08
C ASP A 143 -0.98 13.77 2.34
#